data_AF-A0A3S0BRI0-F1
#
_entry.id   AF-A0A3S0BRI0-F1
#
_cell.length_a   1.000
_cell.length_b   1.000
_cell.length_c   1.000
_cell.angle_alpha   90.00
_cell.angle_beta   90.00
_cell.angle_gamma   90.00
#
_symmetry.space_group_name_H-M   'P 1'
#
loop_
_entity.id
_entity.type
_entity.pdbx_description
1 polymer ?
#
loop_
_entity_poly.entity_id
_entity_poly.type
_entity_poly.pdbx_seq_one_letter_code
_entity_poly.pdbx_strand_id
1 'polypeptide(L)'
;MALVTHVNVCNTMNEIYCCLRNKIVKLDAEQREVFCKECKMFAGEATGFRRGISCVWEDLRTVSNPHIALDPAEEFKQNQVRQVPPEGPALFLYSTGW
;
A
#
# COMPACT_ATOMS: atom_id res chain seq x y z
N MET A 1 -13.34 -1.09 9.01
CA MET A 1 -12.87 -1.19 7.61
C MET A 1 -12.36 -2.61 7.38
N ALA A 2 -12.25 -3.08 6.13
CA ALA A 2 -11.80 -4.44 5.86
C ALA A 2 -10.27 -4.50 5.79
N LEU A 3 -9.67 -5.53 6.40
CA LEU A 3 -8.25 -5.82 6.24
C LEU A 3 -8.02 -6.45 4.85
N VAL A 4 -7.16 -5.83 4.05
CA VAL A 4 -6.79 -6.31 2.72
C VAL A 4 -5.42 -6.96 2.78
N THR A 5 -5.27 -8.12 2.15
CA THR A 5 -3.96 -8.78 1.98
C THR A 5 -3.30 -8.27 0.71
N HIS A 6 -2.19 -7.56 0.85
CA HIS A 6 -1.34 -7.08 -0.24
C HIS A 6 -0.17 -8.03 -0.47
N VAL A 7 -0.10 -8.63 -1.64
CA VAL A 7 1.06 -9.38 -2.12
C VAL A 7 1.96 -8.43 -2.88
N ASN A 8 3.05 -8.00 -2.24
CA ASN A 8 4.01 -7.06 -2.79
C ASN A 8 5.14 -7.83 -3.48
N VAL A 9 5.06 -7.91 -4.80
CA VAL A 9 6.00 -8.66 -5.64
C VAL A 9 7.20 -7.78 -5.97
N CYS A 10 8.39 -8.36 -5.94
CA CYS A 10 9.59 -7.64 -6.29
C CYS A 10 9.65 -7.30 -7.79
N ASN A 11 10.07 -6.09 -8.12
CA ASN A 11 10.47 -5.74 -9.48
C ASN A 11 11.84 -6.35 -9.86
N THR A 12 12.33 -6.03 -11.07
CA THR A 12 13.64 -6.50 -11.57
C THR A 12 14.82 -6.04 -10.73
N MET A 13 14.69 -4.91 -10.03
CA MET A 13 15.69 -4.35 -9.11
C MET A 13 15.60 -4.90 -7.68
N ASN A 14 14.68 -5.85 -7.46
CA ASN A 14 14.34 -6.41 -6.15
C ASN A 14 13.76 -5.38 -5.17
N GLU A 15 12.93 -4.48 -5.67
CA GLU A 15 12.26 -3.47 -4.87
C GLU A 15 10.78 -3.80 -4.70
N ILE A 16 10.23 -3.36 -3.57
CA ILE A 16 8.81 -3.43 -3.22
C ILE A 16 8.35 -2.09 -2.66
N TYR A 17 7.06 -1.82 -2.73
CA TYR A 17 6.48 -0.69 -2.02
C TYR A 17 6.21 -1.06 -0.56
N CYS A 18 6.67 -0.22 0.38
CA CYS A 18 6.41 -0.36 1.81
C CYS A 18 5.37 0.68 2.24
N CYS A 19 4.14 0.24 2.48
CA CYS A 19 3.06 1.13 2.90
C CYS A 19 3.32 1.79 4.26
N LEU A 20 3.90 1.09 5.25
CA LEU A 20 4.18 1.66 6.57
C LEU A 20 5.17 2.84 6.49
N ARG A 21 6.18 2.74 5.63
CA ARG A 21 7.22 3.77 5.46
C ARG A 21 6.89 4.75 4.32
N ASN A 22 5.78 4.53 3.61
CA ASN A 22 5.38 5.25 2.40
C ASN A 22 6.53 5.44 1.39
N LYS A 23 7.26 4.37 1.06
CA LYS A 23 8.37 4.43 0.09
C LYS A 23 8.67 3.09 -0.56
N ILE A 24 9.39 3.13 -1.67
CA ILE A 24 9.96 1.95 -2.32
C ILE A 24 11.25 1.56 -1.57
N VAL A 25 11.40 0.27 -1.29
CA VAL A 25 12.55 -0.30 -0.58
C VAL A 25 13.05 -1.53 -1.32
N LYS A 26 14.35 -1.81 -1.23
CA LYS A 26 14.94 -3.05 -1.72
C LYS A 26 14.64 -4.18 -0.74
N LEU A 27 14.06 -5.29 -1.21
CA LEU A 27 13.76 -6.46 -0.38
C LEU A 27 14.99 -7.36 -0.24
N ASP A 28 16.01 -6.89 0.46
CA ASP A 28 17.17 -7.71 0.85
C ASP A 28 16.94 -8.40 2.22
N ALA A 29 17.95 -9.15 2.65
CA ALA A 29 17.88 -9.87 3.92
C ALA A 29 17.73 -8.93 5.12
N GLU A 30 18.34 -7.74 5.09
CA GLU A 30 18.20 -6.76 6.17
C GLU A 30 16.77 -6.22 6.23
N GLN A 31 16.23 -5.79 5.09
CA GLN A 31 14.85 -5.32 4.98
C GLN A 31 13.86 -6.39 5.45
N ARG A 32 14.12 -7.67 5.13
CA ARG A 32 13.23 -8.76 5.52
C ARG A 32 13.36 -9.16 7.00
N GLU A 33 14.58 -9.39 7.48
CA GLU A 33 14.82 -9.95 8.80
C GLU A 33 14.76 -8.92 9.93
N VAL A 34 15.05 -7.65 9.64
CA VAL A 34 15.04 -6.58 10.64
C VAL A 34 13.74 -5.79 10.53
N PHE A 35 13.47 -5.22 9.35
CA PHE A 35 12.37 -4.26 9.22
C PHE A 35 11.00 -4.93 9.01
N CYS A 36 10.90 -5.95 8.16
CA CYS A 36 9.61 -6.61 7.90
C CYS A 36 9.16 -7.44 9.11
N LYS A 37 10.05 -8.16 9.79
CA LYS A 37 9.69 -8.95 10.99
C LYS A 37 9.12 -8.13 12.13
N GLU A 38 9.57 -6.89 12.30
CA GLU A 38 9.04 -5.97 13.31
C GLU A 38 7.82 -5.16 12.83
N CYS A 39 7.46 -5.28 11.55
CA CYS A 39 6.34 -4.55 10.98
C CYS A 39 5.01 -5.21 11.32
N LYS A 40 4.11 -4.46 11.97
CA LYS A 40 2.73 -4.91 12.29
C LYS A 40 1.89 -5.35 11.09
N MET A 41 2.26 -4.91 9.88
CA MET A 41 1.55 -5.23 8.65
C MET A 41 2.12 -6.48 7.98
N PHE A 42 3.28 -6.99 8.40
CA PHE A 42 3.91 -8.13 7.75
C PHE A 42 3.15 -9.43 8.05
N ALA A 43 2.80 -10.16 6.99
CA ALA A 43 2.03 -11.40 7.05
C ALA A 43 2.79 -12.60 6.47
N GLY A 44 4.09 -12.45 6.21
CA GLY A 44 4.97 -13.51 5.72
C GLY A 44 5.43 -13.32 4.28
N GLU A 45 5.99 -14.38 3.71
CA GLU A 45 6.44 -14.42 2.31
C GLU A 45 5.24 -14.48 1.35
N ALA A 46 5.41 -13.97 0.13
CA ALA A 46 4.40 -14.06 -0.91
C ALA A 46 4.32 -15.49 -1.47
N THR A 47 3.26 -16.23 -1.14
CA THR A 47 3.03 -17.57 -1.70
C THR A 47 2.72 -17.49 -3.19
N GLY A 48 3.33 -18.38 -3.99
CA GLY A 48 3.14 -18.41 -5.45
C GLY A 48 4.03 -17.45 -6.25
N PHE A 49 4.81 -16.59 -5.59
CA PHE A 49 5.79 -15.72 -6.23
C PHE A 49 7.21 -16.11 -5.81
N ARG A 50 8.18 -15.95 -6.71
CA ARG A 50 9.59 -16.26 -6.39
C ARG A 50 10.17 -15.32 -5.33
N ARG A 51 9.75 -14.05 -5.35
CA ARG A 51 10.28 -12.97 -4.51
C ARG A 51 9.19 -11.94 -4.23
N GLY A 52 8.87 -11.73 -2.96
CA GLY A 52 7.87 -10.76 -2.52
C GLY A 52 7.39 -11.08 -1.11
N ILE A 53 6.67 -10.14 -0.51
CA ILE A 53 6.10 -10.31 0.82
C ILE A 53 4.61 -10.08 0.82
N SER A 54 3.92 -10.77 1.72
CA SER A 54 2.53 -10.55 2.02
C SER A 54 2.43 -9.56 3.18
N CYS A 55 1.59 -8.54 3.04
CA CYS A 55 1.30 -7.57 4.10
C CYS A 55 -0.21 -7.38 4.23
N VAL A 56 -0.71 -7.17 5.44
CA VAL A 56 -2.13 -6.98 5.72
C VAL A 56 -2.33 -5.63 6.39
N TRP A 57 -3.22 -4.82 5.84
CA TRP A 57 -3.57 -3.51 6.41
C TRP A 57 -4.98 -3.06 6.04
N GLU A 58 -5.46 -2.02 6.72
CA GLU A 58 -6.71 -1.35 6.35
C GLU A 58 -6.46 -0.44 5.15
N ASP A 59 -6.76 -0.95 3.95
CA ASP A 59 -6.65 -0.17 2.72
C ASP A 59 -7.96 0.60 2.48
N LEU A 60 -7.85 1.91 2.33
CA LEU A 60 -8.99 2.78 2.06
C LEU A 60 -9.39 2.78 0.58
N ARG A 61 -8.56 2.23 -0.30
CA ARG A 61 -8.82 2.13 -1.73
C ARG A 61 -9.72 0.93 -2.01
N THR A 62 -10.50 1.03 -3.08
CA THR A 62 -11.28 -0.10 -3.61
C THR A 62 -10.38 -1.02 -4.44
N VAL A 63 -9.65 -1.91 -3.78
CA VAL A 63 -8.76 -2.92 -4.39
C VAL A 63 -9.28 -4.34 -4.17
N SER A 64 -8.75 -5.30 -4.92
CA SER A 64 -9.07 -6.72 -4.72
C SER A 64 -8.49 -7.25 -3.40
N ASN A 65 -9.01 -8.37 -2.90
CA ASN A 65 -8.45 -9.05 -1.73
C ASN A 65 -8.27 -10.55 -2.04
N PRO A 66 -7.03 -11.04 -2.24
CA PRO A 66 -5.78 -10.31 -2.13
C PRO A 66 -5.56 -9.28 -3.26
N HIS A 67 -4.87 -8.18 -2.95
CA HIS A 67 -4.34 -7.22 -3.92
C HIS A 67 -2.93 -7.61 -4.29
N ILE A 68 -2.60 -7.66 -5.58
CA ILE A 68 -1.27 -8.05 -6.05
C ILE A 68 -0.59 -6.81 -6.64
N ALA A 69 0.42 -6.30 -5.93
CA ALA A 69 1.23 -5.18 -6.38
C ALA A 69 2.46 -5.71 -7.13
N LEU A 70 2.42 -5.63 -8.46
CA LEU A 70 3.48 -6.10 -9.35
C LEU A 70 4.56 -5.03 -9.63
N ASP A 71 4.15 -3.76 -9.65
CA ASP A 71 5.06 -2.63 -9.83
C ASP A 71 5.05 -1.73 -8.58
N PRO A 72 6.17 -1.64 -7.84
CA PRO A 72 6.31 -0.79 -6.67
C PRO A 72 6.05 0.70 -6.96
N ALA A 73 6.41 1.19 -8.14
CA ALA A 73 6.25 2.59 -8.51
C ALA A 73 4.79 2.94 -8.80
N GLU A 74 4.09 2.05 -9.50
CA GLU A 74 2.66 2.18 -9.73
C GLU A 74 1.89 2.10 -8.40
N GLU A 75 2.20 1.12 -7.56
CA GLU A 75 1.56 0.94 -6.26
C GLU A 75 1.78 2.18 -5.37
N PHE A 76 3.01 2.70 -5.31
CA PHE A 76 3.32 3.94 -4.58
C PHE A 76 2.46 5.10 -5.07
N LYS A 77 2.38 5.30 -6.39
CA LYS A 77 1.61 6.37 -7.02
C LYS A 77 0.11 6.23 -6.72
N GLN A 78 -0.45 5.04 -6.87
CA GLN A 78 -1.86 4.78 -6.56
C GLN A 78 -2.16 5.04 -5.08
N ASN A 79 -1.24 4.70 -4.19
CA ASN A 79 -1.39 4.93 -2.75
C ASN A 79 -1.24 6.40 -2.32
N GLN A 80 -0.74 7.28 -3.19
CA GLN A 80 -0.73 8.74 -2.95
C GLN A 80 -2.04 9.43 -3.38
N VAL A 81 -2.89 8.75 -4.16
CA VAL A 81 -4.14 9.35 -4.64
C VAL A 81 -5.11 9.47 -3.48
N ARG A 82 -5.35 10.70 -3.03
CA ARG A 82 -6.44 11.00 -2.10
C ARG A 82 -7.76 10.71 -2.79
N GLN A 83 -8.46 9.66 -2.35
CA GLN A 83 -9.86 9.50 -2.67
C GLN A 83 -10.65 10.49 -1.80
N VAL A 84 -11.10 11.57 -2.40
CA VAL A 84 -12.08 12.47 -1.78
C VAL A 84 -13.44 11.84 -2.09
N PRO A 85 -14.21 11.41 -1.07
CA PRO A 85 -15.58 10.98 -1.30
C PRO A 85 -16.32 12.12 -2.00
N PRO A 86 -17.14 11.85 -3.04
CA PRO A 86 -17.98 12.87 -3.66
C PRO A 86 -18.94 13.51 -2.64
N GLU A 87 -19.16 12.83 -1.52
CA GLU A 87 -19.81 13.29 -0.31
C GLU A 87 -18.83 14.12 0.54
N GLY A 88 -18.29 15.20 -0.04
CA GLY A 88 -17.55 16.18 0.74
C GLY A 88 -18.46 16.80 1.81
N PRO A 89 -17.90 17.43 2.86
CA PRO A 89 -18.70 18.27 3.73
C PRO A 89 -19.33 19.36 2.86
N ALA A 90 -20.64 19.30 2.70
CA ALA A 90 -21.40 20.42 2.22
C ALA A 90 -20.99 21.67 3.03
N LEU A 91 -21.06 22.83 2.38
CA LEU A 91 -21.01 24.19 2.97
C LEU A 91 -19.64 24.89 2.99
N PHE A 92 -19.13 25.21 1.80
CA PHE A 92 -18.63 26.58 1.56
C PHE A 92 -19.42 27.18 0.39
N LEU A 93 -20.74 27.26 0.55
CA LEU A 93 -21.52 28.27 -0.18
C LEU A 93 -21.14 29.60 0.47
N TYR A 94 -20.18 30.30 -0.13
CA TYR A 94 -19.97 31.71 0.12
C TYR A 94 -21.31 32.40 -0.14
N SER A 95 -21.94 32.84 0.95
CA SER A 95 -23.06 33.75 0.93
C SER A 95 -22.64 34.99 0.14
N THR A 96 -23.35 35.25 -0.96
CA THR A 96 -23.36 36.55 -1.61
C THR A 96 -23.83 37.57 -0.59
N GLY A 97 -22.90 38.39 -0.09
CA GLY A 97 -23.18 39.52 0.78
C GLY A 97 -23.01 40.82 0.01
N TRP A 98 -24.16 41.38 -0.38
CA TRP A 98 -24.48 42.80 -0.64
C TRP A 98 -23.70 43.55 -1.72
#